data_AF-A0A961M9G9-F1
#
_entry.id   AF-A0A961M9G9-F1
#
_cell.length_a   1.000
_cell.length_b   1.000
_cell.length_c   1.000
_cell.angle_alpha   90.00
_cell.angle_beta   90.00
_cell.angle_gamma   90.00
#
_symmetry.space_group_name_H-M   'P 1'
#
loop_
_entity.id
_entity.type
_entity.pdbx_description
1 polymer ?
#
loop_
_entity_poly.entity_id
_entity_poly.type
_entity_poly.pdbx_seq_one_letter_code
_entity_poly.pdbx_strand_id
1 'polypeptide(L)'
;MSGALQLTITTPLQIVLQAAGLTSLRAEDASGDFGIQPGHADFLTVIPAGVMRWRAAAGPWHFCALRGAVMTVSGGKTVHVACREAILGDDLPTLQGQIANVRHEARDAARRSRTQDTRLHARAIRSLMRELAAGGDTLGLGPEADR
;
A
#
# COMPACT_ATOMS: atom_id res chain seq x y z
N MET A 1 15.86 -28.09 -21.22
CA MET A 1 16.37 -26.94 -20.45
C MET A 1 15.27 -26.46 -19.55
N SER A 2 15.41 -26.59 -18.22
CA SER A 2 14.43 -26.02 -17.30
C SER A 2 14.44 -24.50 -17.49
N GLY A 3 13.30 -23.91 -17.85
CA GLY A 3 13.17 -22.46 -17.99
C GLY A 3 13.41 -21.75 -16.65
N ALA A 4 13.44 -20.43 -16.65
CA ALA A 4 13.50 -19.62 -15.44
C ALA A 4 12.37 -18.59 -15.44
N LEU A 5 11.86 -18.27 -14.24
CA LEU A 5 10.90 -17.20 -14.04
C LEU A 5 11.60 -15.86 -13.86
N GLN A 6 10.96 -14.81 -14.35
CA GLN A 6 11.26 -13.41 -14.08
C GLN A 6 10.10 -12.85 -13.26
N LEU A 7 10.39 -12.35 -12.07
CA LEU A 7 9.41 -11.77 -11.16
C LEU A 7 9.62 -10.27 -11.08
N THR A 8 8.55 -9.50 -11.25
CA THR A 8 8.53 -8.07 -10.97
C THR A 8 7.39 -7.75 -10.00
N ILE A 9 7.73 -7.15 -8.85
CA ILE A 9 6.77 -6.68 -7.84
C ILE A 9 6.75 -5.15 -7.89
N THR A 10 5.57 -4.57 -8.01
CA THR A 10 5.37 -3.12 -8.15
C THR A 10 4.33 -2.59 -7.17
N THR A 11 4.55 -1.36 -6.72
CA THR A 11 3.50 -0.50 -6.19
C THR A 11 3.25 0.64 -7.17
N PRO A 12 2.17 1.44 -7.01
CA PRO A 12 1.94 2.60 -7.88
C PRO A 12 3.08 3.62 -7.92
N LEU A 13 3.96 3.61 -6.90
CA LEU A 13 5.02 4.60 -6.74
C LEU A 13 6.40 4.08 -7.16
N GLN A 14 6.60 2.76 -7.21
CA GLN A 14 7.93 2.20 -7.45
C GLN A 14 7.89 0.71 -7.85
N ILE A 15 8.98 0.28 -8.46
CA ILE A 15 9.31 -1.15 -8.60
C ILE A 15 9.99 -1.60 -7.31
N VAL A 16 9.35 -2.52 -6.58
CA VAL A 16 9.84 -3.03 -5.30
C VAL A 16 10.88 -4.13 -5.49
N LEU A 17 10.70 -4.95 -6.52
CA LEU A 17 11.61 -6.05 -6.85
C LEU A 17 11.60 -6.32 -8.35
N GLN A 18 12.79 -6.54 -8.92
CA GLN A 18 12.96 -7.26 -10.18
C GLN A 18 13.96 -8.39 -9.94
N ALA A 19 13.53 -9.63 -10.18
CA ALA A 19 14.36 -10.81 -10.00
C ALA A 19 14.21 -11.75 -11.19
N ALA A 20 15.29 -12.42 -11.55
CA ALA A 20 15.33 -13.42 -12.62
C ALA A 20 15.98 -14.71 -12.10
N GLY A 21 15.85 -15.80 -12.85
CA GLY A 21 16.44 -17.08 -12.44
C GLY A 21 15.62 -17.83 -11.39
N LEU A 22 14.36 -17.43 -11.17
CA LEU A 22 13.49 -18.08 -10.20
C LEU A 22 13.05 -19.45 -10.72
N THR A 23 13.05 -20.43 -9.83
CA THR A 23 12.61 -21.80 -10.13
C THR A 23 11.25 -22.12 -9.51
N SER A 24 10.84 -21.38 -8.49
CA SER A 24 9.55 -21.55 -7.83
C SER A 24 9.08 -20.27 -7.16
N LEU A 25 7.79 -20.00 -7.28
CA LEU A 25 7.04 -19.00 -6.54
C LEU A 25 5.83 -19.67 -5.90
N ARG A 26 5.45 -19.26 -4.69
CA ARG A 26 4.30 -19.73 -3.93
C ARG A 26 3.52 -18.53 -3.40
N ALA A 27 2.20 -18.61 -3.50
CA ALA A 27 1.27 -17.63 -2.97
C ALA A 27 -0.09 -18.30 -2.69
N GLU A 28 -1.00 -17.54 -2.08
CA GLU A 28 -2.35 -17.95 -1.76
C GLU A 28 -3.33 -17.02 -2.48
N ASP A 29 -4.43 -17.54 -3.00
CA ASP A 29 -5.58 -16.77 -3.47
C ASP A 29 -6.89 -17.30 -2.86
N ALA A 30 -8.04 -16.85 -3.37
CA ALA A 30 -9.35 -17.28 -2.87
C ALA A 30 -9.61 -18.79 -2.99
N SER A 31 -8.87 -19.51 -3.83
CA SER A 31 -8.95 -20.97 -3.98
C SER A 31 -8.01 -21.72 -3.03
N GLY A 32 -7.09 -21.02 -2.36
CA GLY A 32 -6.09 -21.59 -1.45
C GLY A 32 -4.66 -21.42 -1.97
N ASP A 33 -3.78 -22.32 -1.56
CA ASP A 33 -2.35 -22.29 -1.89
C ASP A 33 -2.07 -22.74 -3.33
N PHE A 34 -1.23 -21.99 -4.05
CA PHE A 34 -0.75 -22.36 -5.38
C PHE A 34 0.76 -22.13 -5.55
N GLY A 35 1.30 -22.63 -6.65
CA GLY A 35 2.71 -22.47 -7.00
C GLY A 35 2.94 -22.26 -8.49
N ILE A 36 3.84 -21.35 -8.82
CA ILE A 36 4.25 -21.05 -10.19
C ILE A 36 5.67 -21.58 -10.40
N GLN A 37 5.84 -22.33 -11.50
CA GLN A 37 7.12 -22.84 -11.97
C GLN A 37 7.32 -22.41 -13.44
N PRO A 38 8.57 -22.45 -13.96
CA PRO A 38 8.82 -22.20 -15.37
C PRO A 38 7.98 -23.11 -16.28
N GLY A 39 7.33 -22.53 -17.29
CA GLY A 39 6.40 -23.21 -18.20
C GLY A 39 4.94 -23.25 -17.74
N HIS A 40 4.60 -22.59 -16.62
CA HIS A 40 3.22 -22.47 -16.17
C HIS A 40 2.34 -21.79 -17.24
N ALA A 41 1.08 -22.19 -17.36
CA ALA A 41 0.14 -21.53 -18.26
C ALA A 41 -0.05 -20.05 -17.87
N ASP A 42 -0.55 -19.24 -18.80
CA ASP A 42 -0.96 -17.88 -18.49
C ASP A 42 -2.03 -17.91 -17.39
N PHE A 43 -1.86 -17.05 -16.39
CA PHE A 43 -2.65 -17.09 -15.17
C PHE A 43 -2.85 -15.68 -14.63
N LEU A 44 -4.05 -15.38 -14.13
CA LEU A 44 -4.40 -14.10 -13.54
C LEU A 44 -5.21 -14.37 -12.27
N THR A 45 -4.79 -13.80 -11.15
CA THR A 45 -5.50 -13.94 -9.88
C THR A 45 -5.33 -12.71 -8.98
N VAL A 46 -6.19 -12.61 -7.98
CA VAL A 46 -6.09 -11.63 -6.89
C VAL A 46 -5.54 -12.33 -5.66
N ILE A 47 -4.42 -11.83 -5.17
CA ILE A 47 -3.79 -12.29 -3.93
C ILE A 47 -4.34 -11.43 -2.79
N PRO A 48 -4.95 -12.02 -1.73
CA PRO A 48 -5.37 -11.29 -0.54
C PRO A 48 -4.15 -10.75 0.24
N ALA A 49 -4.39 -10.01 1.33
CA ALA A 49 -3.29 -9.58 2.17
C ALA A 49 -2.63 -10.79 2.84
N GLY A 50 -1.34 -11.00 2.58
CA GLY A 50 -0.64 -12.24 2.94
C GLY A 50 0.85 -12.20 2.61
N VAL A 51 1.48 -13.37 2.57
CA VAL A 51 2.90 -13.51 2.27
C VAL A 51 3.08 -14.37 1.02
N MET A 52 3.75 -13.80 0.02
CA MET A 52 4.26 -14.53 -1.13
C MET A 52 5.71 -14.92 -0.88
N ARG A 53 6.16 -16.05 -1.41
CA ARG A 53 7.57 -16.46 -1.36
C ARG A 53 8.08 -16.98 -2.69
N TRP A 54 9.36 -16.78 -2.97
CA TRP A 54 10.03 -17.30 -4.16
C TRP A 54 11.44 -17.78 -3.82
N ARG A 55 12.02 -18.58 -4.71
CA ARG A 55 13.42 -18.98 -4.64
C ARG A 55 14.03 -19.16 -6.02
N ALA A 56 15.33 -18.97 -6.10
CA ALA A 56 16.14 -19.38 -7.23
C ALA A 56 16.77 -20.75 -6.95
N ALA A 57 16.86 -21.62 -7.97
CA ALA A 57 17.47 -22.94 -7.88
C ALA A 57 17.15 -23.70 -6.57
N ALA A 58 18.17 -24.24 -5.90
CA ALA A 58 18.09 -24.83 -4.56
C ALA A 58 18.46 -23.82 -3.45
N GLY A 59 18.34 -22.52 -3.73
CA GLY A 59 18.63 -21.43 -2.79
C GLY A 59 17.53 -21.23 -1.73
N PRO A 60 17.76 -20.27 -0.82
CA PRO A 60 16.81 -19.95 0.25
C PRO A 60 15.50 -19.40 -0.32
N TRP A 61 14.45 -19.46 0.50
CA TRP A 61 13.21 -18.75 0.23
C TRP A 61 13.36 -17.28 0.60
N HIS A 62 12.92 -16.42 -0.30
CA HIS A 62 12.70 -15.01 -0.04
C HIS A 62 11.20 -14.77 0.08
N PHE A 63 10.83 -13.75 0.84
CA PHE A 63 9.45 -13.47 1.21
C PHE A 63 9.08 -12.03 0.85
N CYS A 64 7.80 -11.83 0.53
CA CYS A 64 7.22 -10.52 0.37
C CYS A 64 5.83 -10.50 1.02
N ALA A 65 5.66 -9.60 1.98
CA ALA A 65 4.35 -9.31 2.54
C ALA A 65 3.62 -8.33 1.62
N LEU A 66 2.42 -8.71 1.20
CA LEU A 66 1.59 -7.94 0.28
C LEU A 66 0.34 -7.45 1.00
N ARG A 67 -0.05 -6.19 0.80
CA ARG A 67 -1.37 -5.68 1.24
C ARG A 67 -2.43 -5.84 0.15
N GLY A 68 -2.57 -7.07 -0.33
CA GLY A 68 -3.36 -7.41 -1.50
C GLY A 68 -2.63 -7.07 -2.81
N ALA A 69 -2.81 -7.91 -3.83
CA ALA A 69 -2.18 -7.74 -5.12
C ALA A 69 -3.01 -8.36 -6.26
N VAL A 70 -2.75 -7.91 -7.49
CA VAL A 70 -3.11 -8.64 -8.71
C VAL A 70 -1.83 -9.28 -9.25
N MET A 71 -1.87 -10.58 -9.53
CA MET A 71 -0.75 -11.32 -10.10
C MET A 71 -1.11 -11.82 -11.49
N THR A 72 -0.19 -11.64 -12.45
CA THR A 72 -0.27 -12.23 -13.78
C THR A 72 0.95 -13.07 -14.10
N VAL A 73 0.75 -14.22 -14.74
CA VAL A 73 1.77 -15.02 -15.41
C VAL A 73 1.54 -14.94 -16.90
N SER A 74 2.61 -14.71 -17.67
CA SER A 74 2.56 -14.63 -19.13
C SER A 74 3.73 -15.36 -19.78
N GLY A 75 3.44 -16.09 -20.86
CA GLY A 75 4.42 -16.82 -21.66
C GLY A 75 5.22 -17.86 -20.86
N GLY A 76 4.63 -18.37 -19.77
CA GLY A 76 5.24 -19.33 -18.84
C GLY A 76 6.56 -18.93 -18.21
N LYS A 77 6.95 -17.66 -18.27
CA LYS A 77 8.23 -17.18 -17.72
C LYS A 77 8.14 -15.86 -16.99
N THR A 78 7.15 -15.03 -17.29
CA THR A 78 7.07 -13.67 -16.74
C THR A 78 5.96 -13.60 -15.71
N VAL A 79 6.30 -13.21 -14.49
CA VAL A 79 5.36 -13.02 -13.37
C VAL A 79 5.38 -11.54 -12.96
N HIS A 80 4.23 -10.89 -13.02
CA HIS A 80 4.04 -9.53 -12.52
C HIS A 80 3.09 -9.55 -11.32
N VAL A 81 3.47 -8.82 -10.27
CA VAL A 81 2.66 -8.61 -9.07
C VAL A 81 2.50 -7.10 -8.86
N ALA A 82 1.28 -6.60 -9.01
CA ALA A 82 0.95 -5.20 -8.75
C ALA A 82 0.18 -5.12 -7.43
N CYS A 83 0.68 -4.35 -6.46
CA CYS A 83 0.15 -4.31 -5.11
C CYS A 83 0.14 -2.87 -4.58
N ARG A 84 -0.65 -2.59 -3.53
CA ARG A 84 -0.63 -1.26 -2.91
C ARG A 84 0.61 -1.03 -2.06
N GLU A 85 1.01 -2.07 -1.34
CA GLU A 85 2.18 -2.10 -0.46
C GLU A 85 2.82 -3.49 -0.54
N ALA A 86 4.15 -3.50 -0.60
CA ALA A 86 4.98 -4.69 -0.56
C ALA A 86 6.17 -4.44 0.37
N ILE A 87 6.47 -5.40 1.24
CA ILE A 87 7.62 -5.39 2.14
C ILE A 87 8.41 -6.67 1.89
N LEU A 88 9.68 -6.56 1.53
CA LEU A 88 10.58 -7.70 1.30
C LEU A 88 11.16 -8.19 2.64
N GLY A 89 11.44 -9.49 2.73
CA GLY A 89 12.18 -10.07 3.85
C GLY A 89 12.80 -11.42 3.48
N ASP A 90 13.89 -11.78 4.15
CA ASP A 90 14.60 -13.05 3.91
C ASP A 90 14.19 -14.16 4.90
N ASP A 91 13.49 -13.81 5.98
CA ASP A 91 12.89 -14.74 6.91
C ASP A 91 11.55 -14.24 7.47
N LEU A 92 10.68 -15.18 7.83
CA LEU A 92 9.31 -14.87 8.24
C LEU A 92 9.22 -14.15 9.60
N PRO A 93 9.98 -14.54 10.64
CA PRO A 93 10.00 -13.80 11.92
C PRO A 93 10.37 -12.32 11.77
N THR A 94 11.44 -12.02 11.03
CA THR A 94 11.88 -10.64 10.80
C THR A 94 10.83 -9.87 10.01
N LEU A 95 10.24 -10.50 8.98
CA LEU A 95 9.18 -9.89 8.18
C LEU A 95 7.93 -9.57 9.00
N GLN A 96 7.52 -10.42 9.93
CA GLN A 96 6.39 -10.15 10.83
C GLN A 96 6.63 -8.89 11.67
N GLY A 97 7.82 -8.72 12.24
CA GLY A 97 8.20 -7.52 12.99
C GLY A 97 8.17 -6.26 12.14
N GLN A 98 8.70 -6.33 10.91
CA GLN A 98 8.69 -5.21 9.96
C GLN A 98 7.27 -4.81 9.54
N ILE A 99 6.40 -5.80 9.25
CA ILE A 99 4.98 -5.54 8.94
C ILE A 99 4.31 -4.80 10.11
N ALA A 100 4.57 -5.22 11.35
CA ALA A 100 4.00 -4.59 12.53
C ALA A 100 4.43 -3.12 12.66
N ASN A 101 5.72 -2.83 12.46
CA ASN A 101 6.28 -1.48 12.51
C ASN A 101 5.71 -0.58 11.42
N VAL A 102 5.72 -1.01 10.15
CA VAL A 102 5.17 -0.24 9.04
C VAL A 102 3.68 0.08 9.26
N ARG A 103 2.92 -0.89 9.76
CA ARG A 103 1.50 -0.67 10.09
C ARG A 103 1.32 0.29 11.28
N HIS A 104 2.24 0.32 12.23
CA HIS A 104 2.20 1.27 13.34
C HIS A 104 2.47 2.69 12.84
N GLU A 105 3.54 2.88 12.08
CA GLU A 105 3.93 4.17 11.50
C GLU A 105 2.85 4.74 10.59
N ALA A 106 2.24 3.92 9.72
CA ALA A 106 1.15 4.34 8.84
C ALA A 106 -0.08 4.85 9.62
N ARG A 107 -0.42 4.20 10.74
CA ARG A 107 -1.52 4.64 11.61
C ARG A 107 -1.21 5.96 12.28
N ASP A 108 0.02 6.14 12.74
CA ASP A 108 0.43 7.38 13.41
C ASP A 108 0.59 8.55 12.44
N ALA A 109 1.04 8.31 11.21
CA ALA A 109 1.01 9.31 10.13
C ALA A 109 -0.42 9.74 9.82
N ALA A 110 -1.36 8.80 9.68
CA ALA A 110 -2.77 9.11 9.44
C ALA A 110 -3.43 9.87 10.61
N ARG A 111 -3.08 9.54 11.86
CA ARG A 111 -3.53 10.29 13.06
C ARG A 111 -3.00 11.72 13.07
N ARG A 112 -1.72 11.92 12.75
CA ARG A 112 -1.09 13.25 12.66
C ARG A 112 -1.74 14.12 11.59
N SER A 113 -1.95 13.58 10.39
CA SER A 113 -2.63 14.28 9.28
C SER A 113 -4.06 14.72 9.67
N ARG A 114 -4.89 13.82 10.22
CA ARG A 114 -6.24 14.19 10.68
C ARG A 114 -6.25 15.30 11.73
N THR A 115 -5.28 15.28 12.65
CA THR A 115 -5.15 16.29 13.69
C THR A 115 -4.76 17.65 13.08
N GLN A 116 -3.87 17.64 12.09
CA GLN A 116 -3.45 18.82 11.36
C GLN A 116 -4.60 19.43 10.55
N ASP A 117 -5.37 18.61 9.82
CA ASP A 117 -6.54 19.06 9.04
C ASP A 117 -7.59 19.70 9.94
N THR A 118 -7.92 19.05 11.07
CA THR A 118 -8.88 19.58 12.05
C THR A 118 -8.42 20.93 12.61
N ARG A 119 -7.12 21.07 12.93
CA ARG A 119 -6.55 22.33 13.41
C ARG A 119 -6.60 23.43 12.35
N LEU A 120 -6.33 23.09 11.09
CA LEU A 120 -6.39 24.02 9.96
C LEU A 120 -7.83 24.50 9.73
N HIS A 121 -8.80 23.58 9.68
CA HIS A 121 -10.22 23.92 9.57
C HIS A 121 -10.69 24.83 10.70
N ALA A 122 -10.37 24.50 11.94
CA ALA A 122 -10.75 25.32 13.09
C ALA A 122 -10.11 26.72 13.04
N ARG A 123 -8.87 26.85 12.55
CA ARG A 123 -8.21 28.15 12.36
C ARG A 123 -8.90 28.98 11.28
N ALA A 124 -9.29 28.36 10.17
CA ALA A 124 -10.01 29.03 9.09
C ALA A 124 -11.37 29.56 9.54
N ILE A 125 -12.19 28.74 10.19
CA ILE A 125 -13.50 29.14 10.73
C ILE A 125 -13.36 30.32 11.71
N ARG A 126 -12.42 30.24 12.66
CA ARG A 126 -12.17 31.33 13.61
C ARG A 126 -11.74 32.63 12.92
N SER A 127 -11.01 32.55 11.81
CA SER A 127 -10.62 33.75 11.05
C SER A 127 -11.84 34.38 10.38
N LEU A 128 -12.66 33.57 9.71
CA LEU A 128 -13.89 34.03 9.06
C LEU A 128 -14.85 34.67 10.06
N MET A 129 -15.06 34.03 11.23
CA MET A 129 -15.93 34.59 12.27
C MET A 129 -15.41 35.93 12.81
N ARG A 130 -14.09 36.12 12.92
CA ARG A 130 -13.52 37.41 13.35
C ARG A 130 -13.73 38.50 12.30
N GLU A 131 -13.51 38.20 11.03
CA GLU A 131 -13.75 39.16 9.94
C GLU A 131 -15.25 39.54 9.85
N LEU A 132 -16.15 38.56 10.00
CA LEU A 132 -17.59 38.80 10.03
C LEU A 132 -18.02 39.63 11.25
N ALA A 133 -17.43 39.39 12.43
CA ALA A 133 -17.70 40.18 13.62
C ALA A 133 -17.14 41.61 13.52
N ALA A 134 -15.96 41.78 12.91
CA ALA A 134 -15.37 43.09 12.66
C ALA A 134 -16.13 43.90 11.59
N GLY A 135 -16.74 43.21 10.60
CA GLY A 135 -17.61 43.82 9.60
C GLY A 135 -19.07 44.03 10.05
N GLY A 136 -19.46 43.55 11.23
CA GLY A 136 -20.81 43.72 11.79
C GLY A 136 -21.07 45.14 12.32
N ASP A 137 -20.02 45.90 12.65
CA ASP A 137 -20.12 47.27 13.19
C ASP A 137 -20.21 48.34 12.08
N THR A 138 -20.00 47.96 10.81
CA THR A 138 -20.06 48.88 9.65
C THR A 138 -21.36 48.81 8.85
N LEU A 139 -22.29 47.91 9.20
CA LEU A 139 -23.60 47.78 8.53
C LEU A 139 -24.69 48.72 9.09
N GLY A 140 -24.36 49.58 10.06
CA GLY A 140 -25.24 50.70 10.47
C GLY A 140 -26.58 50.30 11.09
N LEU A 141 -26.76 49.05 11.51
CA LEU A 141 -27.95 48.59 12.24
C LEU A 141 -27.75 48.81 13.76
N GLY A 142 -27.47 50.05 14.14
CA GLY A 142 -27.67 50.50 15.52
C GLY A 142 -29.18 50.61 15.80
N PRO A 143 -29.63 50.39 17.06
CA PRO A 143 -31.04 50.52 17.39
C PRO A 143 -31.50 51.95 17.07
N GLU A 144 -32.45 52.09 16.14
CA GLU A 144 -33.14 53.36 15.92
C GLU A 144 -33.68 53.86 17.27
N ALA A 145 -33.23 55.06 17.63
CA ALA A 145 -33.66 55.77 18.81
C ALA A 145 -35.17 56.02 18.73
N ASP A 146 -35.92 55.40 19.65
CA ASP A 146 -37.31 55.74 19.91
C ASP A 146 -37.37 57.14 20.55
N ARG A 147 -38.27 57.97 20.04
CA ARG A 147 -38.49 59.38 20.41
C ARG A 147 -39.45 59.50 21.58
#